data_AF-S3X992-F1
#
_entry.id   AF-S3X992-F1
#
_cell.length_a   1.000
_cell.length_b   1.000
_cell.length_c   1.000
_cell.angle_alpha   90.00
_cell.angle_beta   90.00
_cell.angle_gamma   90.00
#
_symmetry.space_group_name_H-M   'P 1'
#
loop_
_entity.id
_entity.type
_entity.pdbx_description
1 polymer ?
#
loop_
_entity_poly.entity_id
_entity_poly.type
_entity_poly.pdbx_seq_one_letter_code
_entity_poly.pdbx_strand_id
1 'polypeptide(L)'
;MRIRPAAVIGVTTALLTSLLSGCGLFTDNAQEQLKKILAATGNDITGMRVTFSKTKKVNVSVISVKDGKLVSTRLNNGKPVTEDSQYPSFAAVGAVNSDKFLLDSHVALANELFDVNSCPAVVVTSLATPTGSTAAFAECLADPLTRVNERSTLDGESFFIPAIDPQSAENLDTLKQAYTKVLGTSAVNSLSYSFTDKTFAINGPTTTNPLGEQCSPVVTARSSESTTPFPVLCRVGAAAGSQPFDLNNFSTAAMAQVIAAVQNSDVLDKTSLGSITFRADGENLGWEVSTTNTGDVAGHRDLLRGTITAS
;
A
#
# COMPACT_ATOMS: atom_id res chain seq x y z
N MET A 1 -69.13 34.34 10.86
CA MET A 1 -68.53 33.10 10.30
C MET A 1 -67.42 32.67 11.24
N ARG A 2 -67.75 31.91 12.29
CA ARG A 2 -67.53 30.46 12.46
C ARG A 2 -66.09 29.98 12.19
N ILE A 3 -65.51 29.46 13.29
CA ILE A 3 -64.20 28.90 13.51
C ILE A 3 -64.26 27.37 13.27
N ARG A 4 -63.31 26.84 12.47
CA ARG A 4 -62.64 25.49 12.45
C ARG A 4 -63.50 24.21 12.30
N PRO A 5 -62.92 22.98 12.15
CA PRO A 5 -61.54 22.50 11.85
C PRO A 5 -61.44 21.34 10.82
N ALA A 6 -60.21 20.95 10.42
CA ALA A 6 -59.75 19.54 10.32
C ALA A 6 -58.20 19.50 10.21
N ALA A 7 -57.51 19.14 11.31
CA ALA A 7 -56.64 17.96 11.50
C ALA A 7 -55.27 18.06 10.78
N VAL A 8 -54.12 18.35 11.42
CA VAL A 8 -53.38 17.71 12.54
C VAL A 8 -53.04 16.24 12.30
N ILE A 9 -51.83 15.99 11.79
CA ILE A 9 -50.85 14.97 12.24
C ILE A 9 -49.49 15.61 11.90
N GLY A 10 -48.62 16.04 12.81
CA GLY A 10 -48.16 15.38 14.03
C GLY A 10 -46.66 15.06 13.86
N VAL A 11 -45.82 16.07 13.57
CA VAL A 11 -44.36 15.93 13.65
C VAL A 11 -43.98 16.15 15.10
N THR A 12 -44.05 15.09 15.91
CA THR A 12 -43.50 15.09 17.26
C THR A 12 -42.01 14.78 17.19
N THR A 13 -41.24 15.80 17.52
CA THR A 13 -39.91 15.75 18.14
C THR A 13 -39.68 14.50 18.99
N ALA A 14 -38.62 13.75 18.65
CA ALA A 14 -37.81 12.99 19.59
C ALA A 14 -36.34 13.02 19.11
N LEU A 15 -35.78 14.23 19.03
CA LEU A 15 -34.34 14.45 19.20
C LEU A 15 -34.04 14.26 20.70
N LEU A 16 -32.92 13.59 20.98
CA LEU A 16 -32.25 13.51 22.29
C LEU A 16 -33.10 12.95 23.44
N THR A 17 -33.05 11.62 23.63
CA THR A 17 -32.96 10.98 24.97
C THR A 17 -32.77 9.46 24.80
N SER A 18 -31.53 9.05 24.51
CA SER A 18 -30.99 7.75 25.01
C SER A 18 -29.45 7.76 25.11
N LEU A 19 -28.88 8.94 25.39
CA LEU A 19 -27.70 9.03 26.24
C LEU A 19 -28.12 8.44 27.60
N LEU A 20 -27.46 7.33 28.02
CA LEU A 20 -27.53 6.63 29.33
C LEU A 20 -28.13 5.21 29.37
N SER A 21 -28.37 4.53 28.25
CA SER A 21 -28.59 3.06 28.26
C SER A 21 -27.71 2.36 27.23
N GLY A 22 -26.39 2.50 27.42
CA GLY A 22 -25.40 1.89 26.56
C GLY A 22 -23.98 1.92 27.13
N CYS A 23 -23.82 2.06 28.45
CA CYS A 23 -22.60 1.62 29.15
C CYS A 23 -22.52 0.08 29.18
N GLY A 24 -22.84 -0.57 28.06
CA GLY A 24 -22.38 -1.91 27.79
C GLY A 24 -20.90 -1.79 27.49
N LEU A 25 -20.08 -1.86 28.53
CA LEU A 25 -18.69 -2.31 28.42
C LEU A 25 -18.74 -3.68 27.72
N PHE A 26 -18.73 -3.70 26.39
CA PHE A 26 -18.36 -4.89 25.68
C PHE A 26 -16.86 -5.04 25.91
N THR A 27 -16.55 -5.94 26.83
CA THR A 27 -15.21 -6.30 27.32
C THR A 27 -14.49 -7.27 26.38
N ASP A 28 -15.06 -7.55 25.21
CA ASP A 28 -14.51 -8.52 24.27
C ASP A 28 -13.05 -8.16 23.98
N ASN A 29 -12.14 -9.03 24.38
CA ASN A 29 -10.74 -8.87 24.04
C ASN A 29 -10.57 -9.06 22.52
N ALA A 30 -9.38 -8.74 21.99
CA ALA A 30 -9.14 -8.80 20.55
C ALA A 30 -9.49 -10.16 19.92
N GLN A 31 -9.18 -11.25 20.61
CA GLN A 31 -9.46 -12.63 20.17
C GLN A 31 -10.97 -12.92 20.14
N GLU A 32 -11.71 -12.49 21.15
CA GLU A 32 -13.17 -12.62 21.18
C GLU A 32 -13.84 -11.79 20.08
N GLN A 33 -13.31 -10.58 19.81
CA GLN A 33 -13.77 -9.76 18.69
C GLN A 33 -13.56 -10.49 17.37
N LEU A 34 -12.34 -10.98 17.12
CA LEU A 34 -11.99 -11.70 15.90
C LEU A 34 -12.89 -12.94 15.71
N LYS A 35 -13.05 -13.77 16.74
CA LYS A 35 -13.89 -14.98 16.67
C LYS A 35 -15.33 -14.66 16.25
N LYS A 36 -15.94 -13.62 16.81
CA LYS A 36 -17.31 -13.21 16.46
C LYS A 36 -17.39 -12.64 15.04
N ILE A 37 -16.36 -11.94 14.58
CA ILE A 37 -16.28 -11.44 13.20
C ILE A 37 -16.15 -12.61 12.23
N LEU A 38 -15.22 -13.54 12.45
CA LEU A 38 -15.00 -14.72 11.61
C LEU A 38 -16.22 -15.65 11.56
N ALA A 39 -17.00 -15.74 12.64
CA ALA A 39 -18.28 -16.46 12.62
C ALA A 39 -19.29 -15.86 11.63
N ALA A 40 -19.17 -14.58 11.27
CA ALA A 40 -20.03 -13.90 10.30
C ALA A 40 -19.41 -13.79 8.90
N THR A 41 -18.08 -13.72 8.79
CA THR A 41 -17.37 -13.51 7.52
C THR A 41 -16.78 -14.78 6.91
N GLY A 42 -16.60 -15.84 7.71
CA GLY A 42 -15.73 -16.97 7.39
C GLY A 42 -14.28 -16.73 7.81
N ASN A 43 -13.48 -17.81 7.75
CA ASN A 43 -12.07 -17.82 8.17
C ASN A 43 -11.10 -17.37 7.07
N ASP A 44 -11.50 -17.46 5.80
CA ASP A 44 -10.66 -16.99 4.70
C ASP A 44 -10.91 -15.50 4.48
N ILE A 45 -9.89 -14.70 4.76
CA ILE A 45 -9.95 -13.24 4.80
C ILE A 45 -8.83 -12.64 3.96
N THR A 46 -9.03 -11.43 3.45
CA THR A 46 -8.03 -10.73 2.64
C THR A 46 -7.13 -9.84 3.49
N GLY A 47 -7.60 -9.45 4.68
CA GLY A 47 -6.86 -8.59 5.57
C GLY A 47 -7.42 -8.53 6.99
N MET A 48 -6.62 -8.01 7.90
CA MET A 48 -6.96 -7.74 9.29
C MET A 48 -6.47 -6.35 9.67
N ARG A 49 -7.24 -5.65 10.50
CA ARG A 49 -6.86 -4.36 11.07
C ARG A 49 -7.03 -4.40 12.58
N VAL A 50 -6.02 -3.89 13.28
CA VAL A 50 -6.08 -3.62 14.71
C VAL A 50 -5.92 -2.12 14.90
N THR A 51 -6.95 -1.49 15.46
CA THR A 51 -6.91 -0.07 15.81
C THR A 51 -6.85 0.06 17.32
N PHE A 52 -5.91 0.89 17.77
CA PHE A 52 -5.74 1.27 19.17
C PHE A 52 -5.91 2.78 19.29
N SER A 53 -6.75 3.26 20.21
CA SER A 53 -6.88 4.69 20.47
C SER A 53 -7.28 4.96 21.92
N LYS A 54 -7.13 6.21 22.36
CA LYS A 54 -7.54 6.65 23.70
C LYS A 54 -9.01 6.35 24.02
N THR A 55 -9.89 6.40 23.01
CA THR A 55 -11.33 6.17 23.16
C THR A 55 -11.77 4.73 22.90
N LYS A 56 -10.92 3.93 22.22
CA LYS A 56 -11.16 2.52 21.94
C LYS A 56 -9.90 1.73 22.25
N LYS A 57 -9.90 1.04 23.41
CA LYS A 57 -8.74 0.27 23.87
C LYS A 57 -8.21 -0.67 22.78
N VAL A 58 -9.03 -1.54 22.19
CA VAL A 58 -8.64 -2.30 20.99
C VAL A 58 -9.87 -2.54 20.13
N ASN A 59 -9.78 -2.28 18.83
CA ASN A 59 -10.80 -2.65 17.85
C ASN A 59 -10.18 -3.51 16.73
N VAL A 60 -10.76 -4.69 16.51
CA VAL A 60 -10.38 -5.58 15.41
C VAL A 60 -11.39 -5.43 14.28
N SER A 61 -10.88 -5.34 13.04
CA SER A 61 -11.69 -5.49 11.84
C SER A 61 -11.06 -6.48 10.86
N VAL A 62 -11.90 -7.14 10.07
CA VAL A 62 -11.51 -8.10 9.04
C VAL A 62 -11.91 -7.53 7.69
N ILE A 63 -10.97 -7.56 6.75
CA ILE A 63 -11.19 -7.19 5.35
C ILE A 63 -11.46 -8.47 4.57
N SER A 64 -12.57 -8.50 3.83
CA SER A 64 -12.99 -9.64 3.02
C SER A 64 -13.69 -9.16 1.74
N VAL A 65 -13.91 -10.08 0.80
CA VAL A 65 -14.70 -9.80 -0.40
C VAL A 65 -16.13 -10.27 -0.18
N LYS A 66 -17.09 -9.37 -0.36
CA LYS A 66 -18.51 -9.67 -0.27
C LYS A 66 -19.26 -8.95 -1.38
N ASP A 67 -20.09 -9.68 -2.12
CA ASP A 67 -20.91 -9.14 -3.21
C ASP A 67 -20.11 -8.31 -4.23
N GLY A 68 -18.89 -8.77 -4.56
CA GLY A 68 -17.99 -8.10 -5.50
C GLY A 68 -17.33 -6.82 -4.98
N LYS A 69 -17.34 -6.58 -3.66
CA LYS A 69 -16.69 -5.43 -3.02
C LYS A 69 -15.77 -5.86 -1.88
N LEU A 70 -14.70 -5.08 -1.68
CA LEU A 70 -13.90 -5.16 -0.47
C LEU A 70 -14.69 -4.51 0.67
N VAL A 71 -14.93 -5.27 1.72
CA VAL A 71 -15.66 -4.80 2.90
C VAL A 71 -14.83 -5.01 4.15
N SER A 72 -14.99 -4.10 5.12
CA SER A 72 -14.43 -4.22 6.46
C SER A 72 -15.55 -4.58 7.43
N THR A 73 -15.41 -5.71 8.11
CA THR A 73 -16.35 -6.14 9.16
C THR A 73 -15.70 -6.00 10.53
N ARG A 74 -16.38 -5.31 11.44
CA ARG A 74 -15.95 -5.10 12.83
C ARG A 74 -17.13 -5.29 13.78
N LEU A 75 -16.86 -5.37 15.08
CA LEU A 75 -17.93 -5.34 16.07
C LEU A 75 -18.35 -3.89 16.37
N ASN A 76 -19.66 -3.68 16.40
CA ASN A 76 -20.29 -2.49 16.96
C ASN A 76 -21.40 -2.95 17.92
N ASN A 77 -21.32 -2.56 19.19
CA ASN A 77 -22.23 -3.03 20.25
C ASN A 77 -22.38 -4.56 20.27
N GLY A 78 -21.25 -5.27 20.16
CA GLY A 78 -21.18 -6.74 20.18
C GLY A 78 -21.70 -7.45 18.92
N LYS A 79 -22.17 -6.69 17.92
CA LYS A 79 -22.69 -7.25 16.66
C LYS A 79 -21.76 -6.94 15.49
N PRO A 80 -21.55 -7.88 14.55
CA PRO A 80 -20.83 -7.60 13.32
C PRO A 80 -21.55 -6.52 12.52
N VAL A 81 -20.80 -5.51 12.11
CA VAL A 81 -21.22 -4.47 11.17
C VAL A 81 -20.20 -4.44 10.05
N THR A 82 -20.70 -4.46 8.82
CA THR A 82 -19.91 -4.48 7.59
C THR A 82 -20.06 -3.13 6.89
N GLU A 83 -18.95 -2.54 6.48
CA GLU A 83 -18.88 -1.28 5.73
C GLU A 83 -17.93 -1.44 4.53
N ASP A 84 -18.11 -0.62 3.50
CA ASP A 84 -17.21 -0.61 2.34
C ASP A 84 -15.78 -0.29 2.82
N SER A 85 -14.81 -1.10 2.40
CA SER A 85 -13.41 -0.89 2.77
C SER A 85 -12.86 0.30 1.97
N GLN A 86 -12.26 1.26 2.66
CA GLN A 86 -11.58 2.39 2.02
C GLN A 86 -10.14 2.06 1.59
N TYR A 87 -9.69 0.81 1.76
CA TYR A 87 -8.35 0.43 1.31
C TYR A 87 -8.31 0.30 -0.23
N PRO A 88 -7.27 0.86 -0.88
CA PRO A 88 -7.10 0.72 -2.31
C PRO A 88 -7.00 -0.74 -2.70
N SER A 89 -7.41 -1.05 -3.92
CA SER A 89 -7.19 -2.36 -4.54
C SER A 89 -5.70 -2.72 -4.44
N PHE A 90 -5.41 -3.81 -3.74
CA PHE A 90 -4.06 -4.31 -3.54
C PHE A 90 -3.87 -5.58 -4.34
N ALA A 91 -2.63 -5.82 -4.78
CA ALA A 91 -2.31 -7.09 -5.43
C ALA A 91 -2.28 -8.16 -4.33
N ALA A 92 -3.22 -9.09 -4.36
CA ALA A 92 -3.25 -10.22 -3.45
C ALA A 92 -3.84 -11.42 -4.17
N VAL A 93 -3.38 -12.62 -3.81
CA VAL A 93 -3.89 -13.91 -4.33
C VAL A 93 -5.31 -14.25 -3.86
N GLY A 94 -6.00 -13.30 -3.23
CA GLY A 94 -7.34 -13.47 -2.68
C GLY A 94 -7.33 -13.70 -1.18
N ALA A 95 -8.36 -14.38 -0.68
CA ALA A 95 -8.51 -14.67 0.73
C ALA A 95 -7.55 -15.78 1.20
N VAL A 96 -6.94 -15.60 2.37
CA VAL A 96 -6.13 -16.62 3.04
C VAL A 96 -6.67 -16.84 4.45
N ASN A 97 -6.36 -17.99 5.04
CA ASN A 97 -6.84 -18.33 6.37
C ASN A 97 -6.41 -17.28 7.42
N SER A 98 -7.36 -16.89 8.29
CA SER A 98 -7.20 -15.87 9.33
C SER A 98 -6.03 -16.12 10.28
N ASP A 99 -5.63 -17.37 10.50
CA ASP A 99 -4.56 -17.73 11.43
C ASP A 99 -3.19 -17.20 10.98
N LYS A 100 -3.03 -16.87 9.70
CA LYS A 100 -1.81 -16.25 9.16
C LYS A 100 -1.62 -14.78 9.58
N PHE A 101 -2.67 -14.10 10.05
CA PHE A 101 -2.65 -12.67 10.36
C PHE A 101 -2.23 -12.35 11.80
N LEU A 102 -1.65 -13.29 12.55
CA LEU A 102 -0.93 -13.09 13.82
C LEU A 102 -1.53 -11.99 14.74
N LEU A 103 -2.81 -12.09 15.10
CA LEU A 103 -3.56 -11.05 15.81
C LEU A 103 -2.82 -10.54 17.07
N ASP A 104 -2.29 -11.46 17.88
CA ASP A 104 -1.61 -11.10 19.14
C ASP A 104 -0.37 -10.22 18.90
N SER A 105 0.39 -10.50 17.83
CA SER A 105 1.53 -9.68 17.42
C SER A 105 1.09 -8.28 17.00
N HIS A 106 -0.03 -8.15 16.27
CA HIS A 106 -0.58 -6.85 15.89
C HIS A 106 -1.06 -6.05 17.09
N VAL A 107 -1.71 -6.69 18.07
CA VAL A 107 -2.13 -6.05 19.31
C VAL A 107 -0.91 -5.60 20.13
N ALA A 108 0.12 -6.42 20.24
CA ALA A 108 1.36 -6.07 20.92
C ALA A 108 2.05 -4.85 20.26
N LEU A 109 2.18 -4.85 18.94
CA LEU A 109 2.76 -3.73 18.20
C LEU A 109 1.94 -2.44 18.34
N ALA A 110 0.60 -2.54 18.28
CA ALA A 110 -0.27 -1.39 18.46
C ALA A 110 -0.14 -0.79 19.87
N ASN A 111 -0.01 -1.63 20.90
CA ASN A 111 0.26 -1.20 22.27
C ASN A 111 1.63 -0.53 22.41
N GLU A 112 2.67 -1.07 21.76
CA GLU A 112 4.04 -0.53 21.81
C GLU A 112 4.10 0.88 21.19
N LEU A 113 3.43 1.09 20.07
CA LEU A 113 3.46 2.36 19.34
C LEU A 113 2.51 3.41 19.90
N PHE A 114 1.52 3.02 20.70
CA PHE A 114 0.54 3.95 21.22
C PHE A 114 1.18 4.87 22.27
N ASP A 115 1.16 6.16 21.98
CA ASP A 115 1.57 7.21 22.89
C ASP A 115 0.55 8.33 22.84
N VAL A 116 0.00 8.71 23.99
CA VAL A 116 -1.10 9.69 24.01
C VAL A 116 -0.71 11.08 23.47
N ASN A 117 0.57 11.42 23.47
CA ASN A 117 1.10 12.71 23.06
C ASN A 117 1.68 12.71 21.64
N SER A 118 2.34 11.63 21.24
CA SER A 118 3.00 11.52 19.93
C SER A 118 2.27 10.62 18.93
N CYS A 119 1.45 9.69 19.41
CA CYS A 119 0.68 8.77 18.57
C CYS A 119 -0.69 8.38 19.16
N PRO A 120 -1.67 9.32 19.16
CA PRO A 120 -2.92 9.17 19.91
C PRO A 120 -3.86 8.10 19.35
N ALA A 121 -3.59 7.60 18.15
CA ALA A 121 -4.19 6.40 17.61
C ALA A 121 -3.20 5.66 16.70
N VAL A 122 -3.14 4.34 16.85
CA VAL A 122 -2.32 3.44 16.06
C VAL A 122 -3.23 2.53 15.26
N VAL A 123 -2.84 2.29 14.02
CA VAL A 123 -3.48 1.30 13.15
C VAL A 123 -2.40 0.33 12.69
N VAL A 124 -2.55 -0.94 13.04
CA VAL A 124 -1.78 -2.03 12.43
C VAL A 124 -2.68 -2.69 11.40
N THR A 125 -2.25 -2.65 10.15
CA THR A 125 -2.97 -3.26 9.02
C THR A 125 -2.15 -4.40 8.50
N SER A 126 -2.79 -5.53 8.26
CA SER A 126 -2.18 -6.71 7.68
C SER A 126 -3.01 -7.24 6.53
N LEU A 127 -2.35 -7.58 5.43
CA LEU A 127 -2.96 -7.95 4.16
C LEU A 127 -2.25 -9.18 3.59
N ALA A 128 -3.00 -10.03 2.92
CA ALA A 128 -2.40 -11.05 2.07
C ALA A 128 -1.64 -10.38 0.92
N THR A 129 -0.44 -10.86 0.60
CA THR A 129 0.34 -10.44 -0.57
C THR A 129 -0.04 -11.27 -1.80
N PRO A 130 0.49 -10.97 -3.02
CA PRO A 130 0.32 -11.83 -4.20
C PRO A 130 0.95 -13.22 -4.05
N THR A 131 1.84 -13.44 -3.08
CA THR A 131 2.46 -14.75 -2.85
C THR A 131 1.69 -15.60 -1.85
N GLY A 132 0.66 -15.05 -1.21
CA GLY A 132 -0.07 -15.70 -0.11
C GLY A 132 0.66 -15.61 1.24
N SER A 133 1.75 -14.83 1.28
CA SER A 133 2.35 -14.31 2.50
C SER A 133 1.45 -13.25 3.13
N THR A 134 1.75 -12.90 4.37
CA THR A 134 1.00 -11.87 5.10
C THR A 134 1.91 -10.70 5.40
N ALA A 135 1.60 -9.56 4.82
CA ALA A 135 2.33 -8.32 5.04
C ALA A 135 1.60 -7.48 6.08
N ALA A 136 2.32 -6.93 7.06
CA ALA A 136 1.76 -5.97 8.01
C ALA A 136 2.52 -4.65 8.00
N PHE A 137 1.83 -3.56 8.32
CA PHE A 137 2.42 -2.25 8.50
C PHE A 137 1.64 -1.47 9.56
N ALA A 138 2.35 -0.61 10.28
CA ALA A 138 1.78 0.24 11.31
C ALA A 138 1.74 1.70 10.86
N GLU A 139 0.61 2.34 11.14
CA GLU A 139 0.35 3.75 10.89
C GLU A 139 0.06 4.42 12.22
N CYS A 140 0.76 5.53 12.47
CA CYS A 140 0.41 6.45 13.51
C CYS A 140 -0.56 7.50 12.95
N LEU A 141 -1.78 7.55 13.47
CA LEU A 141 -2.75 8.58 13.15
C LEU A 141 -2.47 9.84 13.99
N ALA A 142 -1.29 10.42 13.79
CA ALA A 142 -1.02 11.82 14.09
C ALA A 142 -1.47 12.70 12.91
N ASP A 143 -1.56 14.01 13.10
CA ASP A 143 -1.67 14.96 11.99
C ASP A 143 -0.29 15.56 11.74
N PRO A 144 0.39 15.27 10.60
CA PRO A 144 -0.05 14.41 9.49
C PRO A 144 0.11 12.90 9.77
N LEU A 145 -0.68 12.10 9.04
CA LEU A 145 -0.62 10.62 9.07
C LEU A 145 0.79 10.14 8.74
N THR A 146 1.40 9.37 9.65
CA THR A 146 2.78 8.93 9.50
C THR A 146 2.87 7.41 9.57
N ARG A 147 3.33 6.79 8.48
CA ARG A 147 3.68 5.36 8.48
C ARG A 147 4.96 5.15 9.26
N VAL A 148 4.96 4.16 10.14
CA VAL A 148 6.15 3.77 10.90
C VAL A 148 6.86 2.67 10.10
N ASN A 149 7.64 3.08 9.10
CA ASN A 149 8.20 2.16 8.08
C ASN A 149 9.00 0.99 8.68
N GLU A 150 9.78 1.25 9.73
CA GLU A 150 10.57 0.28 10.53
C GLU A 150 9.72 -0.85 11.16
N ARG A 151 8.40 -0.69 11.24
CA ARG A 151 7.46 -1.64 11.87
C ARG A 151 6.63 -2.41 10.85
N SER A 152 7.09 -2.44 9.60
CA SER A 152 6.50 -3.27 8.57
C SER A 152 7.05 -4.69 8.68
N THR A 153 6.21 -5.69 8.43
CA THR A 153 6.60 -7.09 8.46
C THR A 153 6.10 -7.85 7.24
N LEU A 154 6.80 -8.92 6.89
CA LEU A 154 6.38 -9.93 5.92
C LEU A 154 6.50 -11.30 6.58
N ASP A 155 5.38 -12.01 6.69
CA ASP A 155 5.25 -13.27 7.43
C ASP A 155 5.75 -13.16 8.89
N GLY A 156 5.53 -12.01 9.52
CA GLY A 156 5.91 -11.72 10.90
C GLY A 156 7.37 -11.25 11.10
N GLU A 157 8.21 -11.33 10.08
CA GLU A 157 9.58 -10.82 10.12
C GLU A 157 9.67 -9.35 9.70
N SER A 158 10.55 -8.57 10.31
CA SER A 158 10.76 -7.16 9.93
C SER A 158 11.13 -7.04 8.45
N PHE A 159 10.44 -6.16 7.74
CA PHE A 159 10.63 -5.98 6.31
C PHE A 159 10.28 -4.56 5.86
N PHE A 160 11.32 -3.81 5.48
CA PHE A 160 11.22 -2.47 4.90
C PHE A 160 12.26 -2.33 3.79
N ILE A 161 12.06 -1.36 2.91
CA ILE A 161 13.06 -0.99 1.90
C ILE A 161 13.86 0.18 2.47
N PRO A 162 15.20 0.09 2.60
CA PRO A 162 16.00 1.23 3.05
C PRO A 162 15.94 2.38 2.03
N ALA A 163 16.46 3.54 2.41
CA ALA A 163 16.64 4.64 1.48
C ALA A 163 17.53 4.19 0.29
N ILE A 164 17.04 4.36 -0.94
CA ILE A 164 17.73 3.89 -2.15
C ILE A 164 18.49 5.03 -2.81
N ASP A 165 19.81 5.02 -2.73
CA ASP A 165 20.65 5.88 -3.56
C ASP A 165 20.58 5.42 -5.02
N PRO A 166 20.06 6.24 -5.95
CA PRO A 166 19.93 5.85 -7.35
C PRO A 166 21.27 5.66 -8.08
N GLN A 167 22.38 6.16 -7.55
CA GLN A 167 23.71 6.02 -8.14
C GLN A 167 24.49 4.81 -7.57
N SER A 168 23.88 4.05 -6.65
CA SER A 168 24.52 2.90 -6.00
C SER A 168 23.94 1.58 -6.51
N ALA A 169 24.80 0.77 -7.14
CA ALA A 169 24.42 -0.57 -7.63
C ALA A 169 23.87 -1.47 -6.52
N GLU A 170 24.50 -1.45 -5.33
CA GLU A 170 24.09 -2.23 -4.16
C GLU A 170 22.69 -1.83 -3.65
N ASN A 171 22.39 -0.53 -3.65
CA ASN A 171 21.05 -0.05 -3.28
C ASN A 171 20.01 -0.47 -4.33
N LEU A 172 20.33 -0.41 -5.62
CA LEU A 172 19.44 -0.93 -6.67
C LEU A 172 19.23 -2.44 -6.54
N ASP A 173 20.25 -3.22 -6.17
CA ASP A 173 20.09 -4.66 -5.92
C ASP A 173 19.20 -4.93 -4.70
N THR A 174 19.35 -4.15 -3.63
CA THR A 174 18.48 -4.20 -2.46
C THR A 174 17.02 -3.97 -2.85
N LEU A 175 16.76 -2.97 -3.72
CA LEU A 175 15.42 -2.70 -4.23
C LEU A 175 14.87 -3.86 -5.07
N LYS A 176 15.67 -4.47 -5.96
CA LYS A 176 15.27 -5.64 -6.75
C LYS A 176 14.93 -6.85 -5.87
N GLN A 177 15.74 -7.12 -4.86
CA GLN A 177 15.53 -8.21 -3.92
C GLN A 177 14.25 -7.98 -3.10
N ALA A 178 14.01 -6.75 -2.64
CA ALA A 178 12.80 -6.41 -1.93
C ALA A 178 11.55 -6.62 -2.82
N TYR A 179 11.58 -6.17 -4.07
CA TYR A 179 10.51 -6.42 -5.04
C TYR A 179 10.25 -7.91 -5.23
N THR A 180 11.31 -8.69 -5.45
CA THR A 180 11.20 -10.15 -5.67
C THR A 180 10.62 -10.85 -4.43
N LYS A 181 11.04 -10.45 -3.22
CA LYS A 181 10.51 -10.99 -1.97
C LYS A 181 9.03 -10.64 -1.76
N VAL A 182 8.59 -9.45 -2.17
CA VAL A 182 7.20 -8.99 -2.02
C VAL A 182 6.24 -9.62 -3.03
N LEU A 183 6.65 -9.72 -4.30
CA LEU A 183 5.78 -10.22 -5.37
C LEU A 183 6.03 -11.68 -5.76
N GLY A 184 7.10 -12.30 -5.26
CA GLY A 184 7.47 -13.68 -5.60
C GLY A 184 7.99 -13.85 -7.04
N THR A 185 8.32 -12.76 -7.71
CA THR A 185 8.83 -12.76 -9.09
C THR A 185 9.77 -11.59 -9.31
N SER A 186 10.76 -11.77 -10.18
CA SER A 186 11.64 -10.70 -10.69
C SER A 186 11.16 -10.13 -12.03
N ALA A 187 10.10 -10.70 -12.61
CA ALA A 187 9.49 -10.16 -13.82
C ALA A 187 8.90 -8.77 -13.53
N VAL A 188 9.17 -7.81 -14.41
CA VAL A 188 8.68 -6.43 -14.31
C VAL A 188 8.27 -5.90 -15.68
N ASN A 189 7.34 -4.95 -15.68
CA ASN A 189 6.99 -4.15 -16.85
C ASN A 189 7.93 -2.95 -17.01
N SER A 190 8.35 -2.36 -15.88
CA SER A 190 9.28 -1.23 -15.87
C SER A 190 9.84 -0.98 -14.48
N LEU A 191 11.04 -0.40 -14.43
CA LEU A 191 11.61 0.28 -13.27
C LEU A 191 11.72 1.77 -13.62
N SER A 192 11.28 2.67 -12.76
CA SER A 192 11.44 4.11 -12.98
C SER A 192 11.93 4.82 -11.73
N TYR A 193 12.70 5.89 -11.92
CA TYR A 193 13.11 6.81 -10.87
C TYR A 193 12.63 8.22 -11.19
N SER A 194 11.85 8.83 -10.30
CA SER A 194 11.43 10.23 -10.38
C SER A 194 12.53 11.13 -9.83
N PHE A 195 13.07 12.02 -10.66
CA PHE A 195 14.06 13.02 -10.23
C PHE A 195 13.43 14.07 -9.33
N THR A 196 12.15 14.38 -9.51
CA THR A 196 11.40 15.35 -8.72
C THR A 196 11.00 14.78 -7.35
N ASP A 197 10.36 13.60 -7.35
CA ASP A 197 9.82 12.99 -6.13
C ASP A 197 10.85 12.12 -5.40
N LYS A 198 12.05 11.96 -5.97
CA LYS A 198 13.14 11.17 -5.41
C LYS A 198 12.68 9.75 -5.03
N THR A 199 11.86 9.16 -5.90
CA THR A 199 11.13 7.92 -5.65
C THR A 199 11.33 6.95 -6.80
N PHE A 200 11.67 5.71 -6.47
CA PHE A 200 11.62 4.56 -7.35
C PHE A 200 10.21 3.98 -7.40
N ALA A 201 9.82 3.49 -8.58
CA ALA A 201 8.64 2.66 -8.76
C ALA A 201 8.99 1.47 -9.66
N ILE A 202 8.73 0.25 -9.18
CA ILE A 202 8.77 -0.97 -9.97
C ILE A 202 7.34 -1.39 -10.27
N ASN A 203 6.98 -1.35 -11.55
CA ASN A 203 5.67 -1.83 -12.01
C ASN A 203 5.82 -3.30 -12.42
N GLY A 204 5.10 -4.18 -11.74
CA GLY A 204 5.09 -5.59 -12.07
C GLY A 204 4.16 -5.95 -13.23
N PRO A 205 4.20 -7.21 -13.69
CA PRO A 205 3.30 -7.76 -14.70
C PRO A 205 1.85 -7.66 -14.25
N THR A 206 0.93 -7.67 -15.21
CA THR A 206 -0.51 -7.69 -14.91
C THR A 206 -0.85 -8.90 -14.04
N THR A 207 -1.50 -8.63 -12.92
CA THR A 207 -2.03 -9.60 -11.98
C THR A 207 -3.52 -9.34 -11.77
N THR A 208 -4.12 -10.08 -10.85
CA THR A 208 -5.53 -9.94 -10.46
C THR A 208 -5.60 -9.50 -9.00
N ASN A 209 -6.47 -8.55 -8.68
CA ASN A 209 -6.74 -8.16 -7.31
C ASN A 209 -7.76 -9.11 -6.64
N PRO A 210 -8.04 -8.96 -5.33
CA PRO A 210 -9.06 -9.77 -4.64
C PRO A 210 -10.47 -9.73 -5.25
N LEU A 211 -10.80 -8.70 -6.03
CA LEU A 211 -12.09 -8.54 -6.70
C LEU A 211 -12.15 -9.22 -8.09
N GLY A 212 -11.05 -9.84 -8.53
CA GLY A 212 -10.99 -10.44 -9.87
C GLY A 212 -10.63 -9.45 -10.98
N GLU A 213 -10.28 -8.20 -10.65
CA GLU A 213 -9.96 -7.18 -11.65
C GLU A 213 -8.47 -7.22 -12.02
N GLN A 214 -8.18 -7.07 -13.31
CA GLN A 214 -6.81 -6.97 -13.80
C GLN A 214 -6.16 -5.64 -13.37
N CYS A 215 -4.96 -5.73 -12.84
CA CYS A 215 -4.20 -4.56 -12.39
C CYS A 215 -2.71 -4.85 -12.39
N SER A 216 -1.90 -3.79 -12.36
CA SER A 216 -0.44 -3.92 -12.28
C SER A 216 0.03 -3.57 -10.87
N PRO A 217 0.72 -4.48 -10.15
CA PRO A 217 1.24 -4.20 -8.82
C PRO A 217 2.39 -3.20 -8.91
N VAL A 218 2.49 -2.32 -7.91
CA VAL A 218 3.57 -1.33 -7.84
C VAL A 218 4.23 -1.38 -6.48
N VAL A 219 5.55 -1.52 -6.48
CA VAL A 219 6.41 -1.36 -5.30
C VAL A 219 7.18 -0.06 -5.44
N THR A 220 7.17 0.77 -4.40
CA THR A 220 7.86 2.07 -4.40
C THR A 220 8.90 2.15 -3.30
N ALA A 221 9.97 2.91 -3.54
CA ALA A 221 10.99 3.19 -2.53
C ALA A 221 11.49 4.64 -2.67
N ARG A 222 11.79 5.31 -1.57
CA ARG A 222 12.31 6.69 -1.55
C ARG A 222 13.84 6.68 -1.48
N SER A 223 14.46 7.73 -2.01
CA SER A 223 15.92 7.91 -1.85
C SER A 223 16.30 8.67 -0.57
N SER A 224 15.35 9.34 0.08
CA SER A 224 15.62 10.16 1.27
C SER A 224 15.42 9.42 2.59
N GLU A 225 14.66 8.33 2.60
CA GLU A 225 14.29 7.60 3.81
C GLU A 225 13.85 6.17 3.50
N SER A 226 13.89 5.31 4.52
CA SER A 226 13.31 3.98 4.45
C SER A 226 11.81 4.04 4.16
N THR A 227 11.30 3.08 3.39
CA THR A 227 9.90 3.01 2.95
C THR A 227 9.29 1.65 3.27
N THR A 228 8.00 1.64 3.60
CA THR A 228 7.24 0.38 3.62
C THR A 228 6.79 -0.01 2.21
N PRO A 229 6.99 -1.26 1.76
CA PRO A 229 6.47 -1.73 0.49
C PRO A 229 4.96 -2.06 0.54
N PHE A 230 4.32 -1.89 1.70
CA PHE A 230 2.93 -2.30 1.93
C PHE A 230 2.01 -1.09 2.17
N PRO A 231 0.73 -1.17 1.77
CA PRO A 231 0.13 -2.21 0.94
C PRO A 231 0.70 -2.17 -0.48
N VAL A 232 0.83 -3.32 -1.14
CA VAL A 232 1.20 -3.37 -2.56
C VAL A 232 0.03 -2.82 -3.37
N LEU A 233 0.20 -1.62 -3.93
CA LEU A 233 -0.85 -0.96 -4.69
C LEU A 233 -1.08 -1.67 -6.02
N CYS A 234 -2.35 -1.85 -6.40
CA CYS A 234 -2.72 -2.37 -7.71
C CYS A 234 -3.36 -1.27 -8.57
N ARG A 235 -2.68 -0.90 -9.66
CA ARG A 235 -3.19 0.12 -10.60
C ARG A 235 -4.08 -0.55 -11.64
N VAL A 236 -5.39 -0.37 -11.52
CA VAL A 236 -6.40 -0.84 -12.49
C VAL A 236 -6.27 -0.03 -13.79
N GLY A 237 -6.40 -0.70 -14.94
CA GLY A 237 -6.35 -0.05 -16.25
C GLY A 237 -4.96 0.38 -16.73
N ALA A 238 -3.90 0.11 -15.96
CA ALA A 238 -2.52 0.22 -16.43
C ALA A 238 -2.23 -0.94 -17.41
N ALA A 239 -2.60 -0.75 -18.68
CA ALA A 239 -2.38 -1.68 -19.78
C ALA A 239 -0.92 -2.19 -19.79
N ALA A 240 -0.67 -3.51 -19.77
CA ALA A 240 -0.89 -4.44 -20.88
C ALA A 240 -0.33 -3.88 -22.20
N GLY A 241 0.98 -3.72 -22.26
CA GLY A 241 1.65 -3.19 -23.46
C GLY A 241 3.17 -3.30 -23.44
N SER A 242 3.81 -3.29 -22.27
CA SER A 242 5.20 -3.69 -22.14
C SER A 242 5.28 -5.21 -22.03
N GLN A 243 6.14 -5.85 -22.83
CA GLN A 243 6.52 -7.22 -22.55
C GLN A 243 7.26 -7.24 -21.20
N PRO A 244 6.82 -8.08 -20.24
CA PRO A 244 7.57 -8.26 -19.01
C PRO A 244 8.99 -8.74 -19.31
N PHE A 245 9.95 -8.25 -18.55
CA PHE A 245 11.34 -8.72 -18.58
C PHE A 245 11.78 -9.11 -17.18
N ASP A 246 12.75 -10.02 -17.10
CA ASP A 246 13.36 -10.36 -15.82
C ASP A 246 14.35 -9.27 -15.42
N LEU A 247 14.03 -8.55 -14.35
CA LEU A 247 14.87 -7.48 -13.83
C LEU A 247 16.25 -7.99 -13.38
N ASN A 248 16.38 -9.28 -13.05
CA ASN A 248 17.65 -9.88 -12.63
C ASN A 248 18.62 -10.12 -13.80
N ASN A 249 18.16 -10.08 -15.06
CA ASN A 249 19.02 -10.27 -16.23
C ASN A 249 19.86 -9.03 -16.58
N PHE A 250 19.66 -7.91 -15.87
CA PHE A 250 20.29 -6.63 -16.19
C PHE A 250 21.11 -6.09 -15.04
N SER A 251 22.33 -5.64 -15.33
CA SER A 251 23.26 -5.09 -14.35
C SER A 251 22.73 -3.84 -13.63
N THR A 252 22.66 -3.90 -12.29
CA THR A 252 22.40 -2.73 -11.43
C THR A 252 23.50 -1.69 -11.52
N ALA A 253 24.75 -2.10 -11.73
CA ALA A 253 25.86 -1.17 -11.96
C ALA A 253 25.65 -0.36 -13.23
N ALA A 254 25.20 -0.98 -14.33
CA ALA A 254 24.88 -0.26 -15.56
C ALA A 254 23.69 0.70 -15.38
N MET A 255 22.64 0.28 -14.67
CA MET A 255 21.50 1.17 -14.36
C MET A 255 21.94 2.38 -13.53
N ALA A 256 22.71 2.14 -12.46
CA ALA A 256 23.23 3.20 -11.58
C ALA A 256 24.11 4.19 -12.35
N GLN A 257 24.98 3.68 -13.23
CA GLN A 257 25.83 4.52 -14.10
C GLN A 257 25.01 5.41 -15.02
N VAL A 258 23.94 4.88 -15.65
CA VAL A 258 23.05 5.68 -16.50
C VAL A 258 22.35 6.77 -15.68
N ILE A 259 21.82 6.43 -14.51
CA ILE A 259 21.15 7.43 -13.66
C ILE A 259 22.16 8.51 -13.22
N ALA A 260 23.37 8.11 -12.83
CA ALA A 260 24.43 9.04 -12.46
C ALA A 260 24.84 9.95 -13.62
N ALA A 261 24.98 9.41 -14.84
CA ALA A 261 25.31 10.20 -16.04
C ALA A 261 24.25 11.28 -16.32
N VAL A 262 22.97 10.94 -16.20
CA VAL A 262 21.87 11.91 -16.38
C VAL A 262 21.87 12.95 -15.27
N GLN A 263 21.95 12.54 -13.99
CA GLN A 263 21.90 13.44 -12.84
C GLN A 263 23.10 14.39 -12.75
N ASN A 264 24.27 13.90 -13.13
CA ASN A 264 25.52 14.62 -13.02
C ASN A 264 25.92 15.34 -14.30
N SER A 265 25.13 15.25 -15.38
CA SER A 265 25.39 15.95 -16.65
C SER A 265 25.47 17.46 -16.46
N ASP A 266 26.51 18.08 -17.02
CA ASP A 266 26.68 19.55 -17.00
C ASP A 266 25.94 20.27 -18.13
N VAL A 267 25.38 19.52 -19.09
CA VAL A 267 24.71 20.07 -20.28
C VAL A 267 23.19 19.95 -20.22
N LEU A 268 22.65 19.07 -19.38
CA LEU A 268 21.20 18.91 -19.21
C LEU A 268 20.65 19.91 -18.18
N ASP A 269 19.44 20.42 -18.45
CA ASP A 269 18.71 21.19 -17.45
C ASP A 269 18.10 20.27 -16.39
N LYS A 270 18.84 20.11 -15.29
CA LYS A 270 18.48 19.26 -14.15
C LYS A 270 17.13 19.62 -13.53
N THR A 271 16.67 20.87 -13.66
CA THR A 271 15.39 21.32 -13.09
C THR A 271 14.19 20.88 -13.93
N SER A 272 14.42 20.57 -15.20
CA SER A 272 13.40 20.09 -16.15
C SER A 272 13.30 18.57 -16.24
N LEU A 273 14.19 17.83 -15.57
CA LEU A 273 14.18 16.37 -15.53
C LEU A 273 13.03 15.85 -14.67
N GLY A 274 12.12 15.07 -15.27
CA GLY A 274 11.01 14.44 -14.57
C GLY A 274 11.38 13.07 -14.01
N SER A 275 11.71 12.11 -14.88
CA SER A 275 11.98 10.72 -14.49
C SER A 275 12.88 10.02 -15.51
N ILE A 276 13.53 8.94 -15.09
CA ILE A 276 14.14 7.96 -15.98
C ILE A 276 13.40 6.63 -15.83
N THR A 277 13.04 6.00 -16.96
CA THR A 277 12.28 4.75 -17.01
C THR A 277 13.04 3.71 -17.80
N PHE A 278 13.18 2.51 -17.24
CA PHE A 278 13.78 1.32 -17.83
C PHE A 278 12.68 0.33 -18.25
N ARG A 279 12.76 -0.19 -19.49
CA ARG A 279 11.79 -1.14 -20.08
C ARG A 279 12.50 -2.13 -21.01
N ALA A 280 11.88 -3.26 -21.26
CA ALA A 280 12.35 -4.20 -22.27
C ALA A 280 12.48 -3.53 -23.65
N ASP A 281 13.61 -3.76 -24.31
CA ASP A 281 13.87 -3.40 -25.72
C ASP A 281 14.50 -4.59 -26.44
N GLY A 282 13.65 -5.55 -26.82
CA GLY A 282 14.09 -6.86 -27.30
C GLY A 282 14.85 -7.62 -26.21
N GLU A 283 16.09 -8.00 -26.50
CA GLU A 283 17.00 -8.66 -25.54
C GLU A 283 17.74 -7.66 -24.64
N ASN A 284 17.57 -6.35 -24.88
CA ASN A 284 18.22 -5.29 -24.12
C ASN A 284 17.25 -4.62 -23.14
N LEU A 285 17.80 -3.77 -22.27
CA LEU A 285 17.04 -2.86 -21.42
C LEU A 285 17.12 -1.44 -21.99
N GLY A 286 16.04 -1.00 -22.62
CA GLY A 286 15.89 0.38 -23.05
C GLY A 286 15.66 1.30 -21.85
N TRP A 287 16.21 2.51 -21.91
CA TRP A 287 15.96 3.56 -20.93
C TRP A 287 15.60 4.87 -21.61
N GLU A 288 14.71 5.65 -20.99
CA GLU A 288 14.25 6.95 -21.48
C GLU A 288 14.07 7.91 -20.31
N VAL A 289 14.51 9.15 -20.51
CA VAL A 289 14.40 10.27 -19.58
C VAL A 289 13.29 11.21 -20.05
N SER A 290 12.29 11.44 -19.20
CA SER A 290 11.28 12.46 -19.46
C SER A 290 11.82 13.84 -19.04
N THR A 291 11.82 14.81 -19.96
CA THR A 291 12.18 16.21 -19.68
C THR A 291 11.17 17.15 -20.34
N THR A 292 10.91 18.29 -19.71
CA THR A 292 10.10 19.38 -20.31
C THR A 292 10.95 20.34 -21.14
N ASN A 293 12.29 20.22 -21.09
CA ASN A 293 13.19 21.10 -21.82
C ASN A 293 13.33 20.66 -23.28
N THR A 294 12.74 21.43 -24.20
CA THR A 294 12.82 21.14 -25.65
C THR A 294 14.24 21.26 -26.23
N GLY A 295 15.11 22.05 -25.60
CA GLY A 295 16.52 22.16 -25.95
C GLY A 295 17.28 20.86 -25.70
N ASP A 296 17.07 20.25 -24.52
CA ASP A 296 17.66 18.94 -24.19
C ASP A 296 17.20 17.85 -25.18
N VAL A 297 15.91 17.84 -25.52
CA VAL A 297 15.34 16.89 -26.49
C VAL A 297 15.98 17.01 -27.86
N ALA A 298 16.27 18.24 -28.32
CA ALA A 298 16.86 18.49 -29.62
C ALA A 298 18.39 18.28 -29.65
N GLY A 299 19.09 18.67 -28.58
CA GLY A 299 20.55 18.76 -28.54
C GLY A 299 21.27 17.58 -27.88
N HIS A 300 20.60 16.83 -26.99
CA HIS A 300 21.22 15.86 -26.09
C HIS A 300 20.47 14.52 -26.03
N ARG A 301 19.93 14.09 -27.18
CA ARG A 301 19.10 12.88 -27.29
C ARG A 301 19.81 11.61 -26.81
N ASP A 302 21.13 11.54 -26.97
CA ASP A 302 22.01 10.46 -26.50
C ASP A 302 22.09 10.35 -24.97
N LEU A 303 21.85 11.46 -24.25
CA LEU A 303 21.75 11.48 -22.79
C LEU A 303 20.32 11.29 -22.27
N LEU A 304 19.32 11.32 -23.16
CA LEU A 304 17.91 11.19 -22.78
C LEU A 304 17.33 9.80 -23.09
N ARG A 305 18.01 8.97 -23.88
CA ARG A 305 17.59 7.60 -24.13
C ARG A 305 18.74 6.74 -24.62
N GLY A 306 18.63 5.44 -24.36
CA GLY A 306 19.61 4.46 -24.83
C GLY A 306 19.22 3.04 -24.43
N THR A 307 20.19 2.14 -24.52
CA THR A 307 20.01 0.71 -24.25
C THR A 307 21.16 0.17 -23.41
N ILE A 308 20.87 -0.73 -22.48
CA ILE A 308 21.83 -1.54 -21.73
C ILE A 308 21.72 -2.98 -22.23
N THR A 309 22.83 -3.56 -22.68
CA THR A 309 22.85 -4.98 -23.08
C THR A 309 22.71 -5.89 -21.86
N ALA A 310 21.96 -6.99 -22.01
CA ALA A 310 21.87 -8.02 -20.97
C ALA A 310 23.27 -8.55 -20.60
N SER A 311 23.46 -8.85 -19.32
CA SER A 311 24.72 -9.35 -18.76
C SER A 311 24.83 -10.87 -18.81
#